data_AF-A0A967JWF7-F1
#
_entry.id   AF-A0A967JWF7-F1
#
_cell.length_a   1.000
_cell.length_b   1.000
_cell.length_c   1.000
_cell.angle_alpha   90.00
_cell.angle_beta   90.00
_cell.angle_gamma   90.00
#
_symmetry.space_group_name_H-M   'P 1'
#
loop_
_entity.id
_entity.type
_entity.pdbx_description
1 polymer ?
#
loop_
_entity_poly.entity_id
_entity_poly.type
_entity_poly.pdbx_seq_one_letter_code
_entity_poly.pdbx_strand_id
1 'polypeptide(L)'
;MRAALSRDDLFIVGCDVAMTDSMAYADVVLPACTHFEYDDIYPAYGQQWLQRAEAVIPPVGESLPNTEIFRRLAARFGFDDPLFRETDTEL
;
A
#
# COMPACT_ATOMS: atom_id res chain seq x y z
N MET A 1 10.29 -21.85 -3.82
CA MET A 1 9.68 -20.51 -3.82
C MET A 1 9.57 -19.93 -5.24
N ARG A 2 10.67 -19.68 -5.97
CA ARG A 2 10.61 -19.17 -7.36
C ARG A 2 9.71 -20.00 -8.29
N ALA A 3 9.93 -21.31 -8.35
CA ALA A 3 9.07 -22.22 -9.14
C ALA A 3 7.58 -22.21 -8.75
N ALA A 4 7.26 -21.86 -7.49
CA ALA A 4 5.87 -21.74 -7.07
C ALA A 4 5.26 -20.42 -7.54
N LEU A 5 6.02 -19.32 -7.52
CA LEU A 5 5.56 -18.00 -7.98
C LEU A 5 5.50 -17.89 -9.52
N SER A 6 6.21 -18.74 -10.26
CA SER A 6 6.17 -18.76 -11.74
C SER A 6 5.09 -19.67 -12.32
N ARG A 7 4.10 -20.09 -11.53
CA ARG A 7 3.03 -20.96 -12.06
C ARG A 7 2.03 -20.14 -12.85
N ASP A 8 1.67 -20.62 -14.03
CA ASP A 8 0.72 -19.94 -14.93
C ASP A 8 -0.73 -19.91 -14.39
N ASP A 9 -1.04 -20.69 -13.35
CA ASP A 9 -2.37 -20.73 -12.72
C ASP A 9 -2.51 -19.81 -11.50
N LEU A 10 -1.47 -19.03 -11.18
CA LEU A 10 -1.51 -18.01 -10.13
C LEU A 10 -1.66 -16.62 -10.77
N PHE A 11 -2.55 -15.81 -10.18
CA PHE A 11 -2.60 -14.39 -10.45
C PHE A 11 -1.97 -13.64 -9.29
N ILE A 12 -0.90 -12.89 -9.55
CA ILE A 12 -0.08 -12.25 -8.53
C ILE A 12 -0.14 -10.74 -8.72
N VAL A 13 -0.57 -10.04 -7.67
CA VAL A 13 -0.53 -8.58 -7.59
C VAL A 13 0.58 -8.17 -6.64
N GLY A 14 1.52 -7.38 -7.13
CA GLY A 14 2.61 -6.80 -6.35
C GLY A 14 2.28 -5.37 -5.94
N CYS A 15 2.54 -5.02 -4.67
CA CYS A 15 2.40 -3.67 -4.16
C CYS A 15 3.65 -3.32 -3.37
N ASP A 16 4.49 -2.44 -3.91
CA ASP A 16 5.80 -2.13 -3.34
C ASP A 16 6.23 -0.72 -3.76
N VAL A 17 7.14 -0.14 -3.00
CA VAL A 17 7.74 1.19 -3.28
C VAL A 17 8.86 1.10 -4.31
N ALA A 18 9.37 -0.10 -4.57
CA ALA A 18 10.44 -0.34 -5.53
C ALA A 18 10.24 -1.66 -6.29
N MET A 19 10.86 -1.76 -7.46
CA MET A 19 10.91 -3.01 -8.22
C MET A 19 11.89 -4.00 -7.58
N THR A 20 11.38 -4.81 -6.65
CA THR A 20 12.13 -5.91 -6.02
C THR A 20 12.15 -7.17 -6.91
N ASP A 21 13.04 -8.13 -6.61
CA ASP A 21 13.10 -9.42 -7.30
C ASP A 21 11.76 -10.17 -7.27
N SER A 22 10.95 -9.96 -6.23
CA SER A 22 9.60 -10.55 -6.12
C SER A 22 8.60 -9.94 -7.10
N MET A 23 8.72 -8.64 -7.39
CA MET A 23 7.83 -7.95 -8.34
C MET A 23 8.02 -8.45 -9.78
N ALA A 24 9.16 -9.08 -10.10
CA ALA A 24 9.38 -9.72 -11.40
C ALA A 24 8.45 -10.92 -11.67
N TYR A 25 7.72 -11.41 -10.66
CA TYR A 25 6.74 -12.49 -10.77
C TYR A 25 5.28 -11.99 -10.71
N ALA A 26 5.05 -10.68 -10.59
CA ALA A 26 3.70 -10.12 -10.52
C ALA A 26 3.12 -9.89 -11.93
N ASP A 27 1.83 -10.22 -12.10
CA ASP A 27 1.07 -9.90 -13.31
C ASP A 27 0.68 -8.42 -13.36
N VAL A 28 0.46 -7.82 -12.19
CA VAL A 28 0.13 -6.41 -12.01
C VAL A 28 0.96 -5.85 -10.87
N VAL A 29 1.57 -4.69 -11.10
CA VAL A 29 2.28 -3.93 -10.07
C VAL A 29 1.48 -2.67 -9.74
N LEU A 30 1.20 -2.47 -8.46
CA LEU A 30 0.58 -1.29 -7.89
C LEU A 30 1.67 -0.46 -7.21
N PRO A 31 1.99 0.75 -7.70
CA PRO A 31 3.06 1.55 -7.13
C PRO A 31 2.64 2.12 -5.77
N ALA A 32 3.27 1.63 -4.70
CA ALA A 32 3.10 2.21 -3.37
C ALA A 32 4.04 3.40 -3.20
N CYS A 33 3.60 4.44 -2.48
CA CYS A 33 4.47 5.53 -2.09
C CYS A 33 5.22 5.21 -0.79
N THR A 34 6.35 5.87 -0.55
CA THR A 34 7.12 5.71 0.69
C THR A 34 6.44 6.38 1.87
N HIS A 35 6.83 6.00 3.10
CA HIS A 35 6.32 6.58 4.35
C HIS A 35 6.59 8.09 4.53
N PHE A 36 7.39 8.70 3.64
CA PHE A 36 7.60 10.16 3.64
C PHE A 36 6.57 10.90 2.76
N GLU A 37 5.72 10.18 2.04
CA GLU A 37 4.78 10.72 1.04
C GLU A 37 3.34 10.82 1.54
N TYR A 38 3.05 10.37 2.76
CA TYR A 38 1.71 10.38 3.38
C TYR A 38 1.77 10.56 4.90
N ASP A 39 0.64 10.96 5.47
CA ASP A 39 0.47 11.09 6.92
C ASP A 39 0.21 9.71 7.54
N ASP A 40 0.86 9.42 8.67
CA ASP A 40 0.69 8.14 9.37
C ASP A 40 0.99 8.28 10.87
N ILE A 41 0.68 7.22 11.60
CA ILE A 41 0.86 7.12 13.04
C ILE A 41 1.64 5.85 13.38
N TYR A 42 2.83 6.01 13.97
CA TYR A 42 3.73 4.90 14.29
C TYR A 42 3.84 4.66 15.81
N PRO A 43 3.67 3.41 16.26
CA PRO A 43 4.15 2.98 17.56
C PRO A 43 5.66 2.72 17.51
N ALA A 44 6.35 2.91 18.64
CA ALA A 44 7.75 2.52 18.78
C ALA A 44 7.92 1.41 19.81
N TYR A 45 8.70 0.39 19.43
CA TYR A 45 8.99 -0.72 20.33
C TYR A 45 9.69 -0.22 21.61
N GLY A 46 9.14 -0.61 22.77
CA GLY A 46 9.69 -0.25 24.08
C GLY A 46 9.34 1.17 24.55
N GLN A 47 8.48 1.90 23.85
CA GLN A 47 8.03 3.24 24.22
C GLN A 47 6.52 3.26 24.42
N GLN A 48 6.02 4.15 25.29
CA GLN A 48 4.57 4.35 25.51
C GLN A 48 4.03 5.56 24.75
N TRP A 49 4.76 6.02 23.74
CA TRP A 49 4.41 7.21 22.96
C TRP A 49 4.00 6.81 21.56
N LEU A 50 2.99 7.52 21.06
CA LEU A 50 2.54 7.45 19.69
C LEU A 50 3.21 8.56 18.89
N GLN A 51 3.72 8.25 17.71
CA GLN A 51 4.39 9.22 16.85
C GLN A 51 3.49 9.54 15.66
N ARG A 52 3.26 10.84 15.41
CA ARG A 52 2.60 11.29 14.19
C ARG A 52 3.66 11.66 13.17
N ALA A 53 3.61 11.04 12.00
CA ALA A 53 4.41 11.38 10.84
C ALA A 53 3.53 12.18 9.88
N GLU A 54 4.01 13.37 9.49
CA GLU A 54 3.39 14.15 8.41
C GLU A 54 4.13 13.86 7.11
N ALA A 55 3.41 13.94 5.99
CA ALA A 55 4.00 13.86 4.67
C ALA A 55 5.08 14.94 4.48
N VAL A 56 6.30 14.52 4.15
CA VAL A 56 7.45 15.40 3.93
C VAL A 56 7.49 15.90 2.49
N ILE A 57 7.03 15.06 1.56
CA ILE A 57 6.91 15.35 0.13
C ILE A 57 5.55 14.81 -0.39
N PRO A 58 5.02 15.29 -1.52
CA PRO A 58 3.86 14.65 -2.14
C PRO A 58 4.22 13.30 -2.79
N PRO A 59 3.24 12.41 -3.03
CA PRO A 59 3.47 11.17 -3.77
C PRO A 59 4.12 11.40 -5.13
N VAL A 60 5.13 10.57 -5.44
CA VAL A 60 5.95 10.70 -6.65
C VAL A 60 5.36 9.89 -7.82
N GLY A 61 5.07 10.59 -8.91
CA GLY A 61 4.57 9.96 -10.14
C GLY A 61 3.14 9.46 -9.95
N GLU A 62 2.92 8.16 -10.13
CA GLU A 62 1.62 7.51 -9.96
C GLU A 62 1.53 6.72 -8.65
N SER A 63 2.52 6.86 -7.76
CA SER A 63 2.52 6.18 -6.47
C SER A 63 1.37 6.67 -5.59
N LEU A 64 0.83 5.76 -4.77
CA LEU A 64 -0.28 6.06 -3.86
C LEU A 64 -0.01 5.47 -2.47
N PRO A 65 -0.59 6.06 -1.41
CA PRO A 65 -0.65 5.43 -0.10
C PRO A 65 -1.38 4.09 -0.20
N ASN A 66 -0.95 3.10 0.58
CA ASN A 66 -1.56 1.77 0.56
C ASN A 66 -3.06 1.85 0.88
N THR A 67 -3.46 2.72 1.82
CA THR A 67 -4.86 2.99 2.17
C THR A 67 -5.69 3.41 0.95
N GLU A 68 -5.18 4.33 0.13
CA GLU A 68 -5.84 4.77 -1.09
C GLU A 68 -5.90 3.66 -2.16
N ILE A 69 -4.85 2.85 -2.30
CA ILE A 69 -4.86 1.69 -3.20
C ILE A 69 -5.99 0.73 -2.80
N PHE A 70 -6.08 0.37 -1.52
CA PHE A 70 -7.12 -0.53 -1.03
C PHE A 70 -8.51 0.08 -1.07
N ARG A 71 -8.66 1.39 -0.84
CA ARG A 71 -9.92 2.13 -1.02
C ARG A 71 -10.45 2.01 -2.45
N ARG A 72 -9.57 2.22 -3.45
CA ARG A 72 -9.94 2.06 -4.87
C ARG A 72 -10.31 0.62 -5.21
N LEU A 73 -9.55 -0.37 -4.70
CA LEU A 73 -9.86 -1.79 -4.91
C LEU A 73 -11.20 -2.16 -4.25
N ALA A 74 -11.44 -1.68 -3.04
CA ALA A 74 -12.67 -1.94 -2.29
C ALA A 74 -13.91 -1.47 -3.06
N ALA A 75 -13.86 -0.25 -3.60
CA ALA A 75 -14.92 0.28 -4.45
C ALA A 75 -15.15 -0.55 -5.73
N ARG A 76 -14.10 -1.11 -6.33
CA ARG A 76 -14.21 -1.98 -7.53
C ARG A 76 -14.76 -3.36 -7.23
N PHE A 77 -14.51 -3.88 -6.04
CA PHE A 77 -15.02 -5.17 -5.59
C PHE A 77 -16.39 -5.09 -4.92
N GLY A 78 -16.97 -3.90 -4.78
CA GLY A 78 -18.30 -3.70 -4.21
C GLY A 78 -18.33 -3.82 -2.69
N PHE A 79 -17.23 -3.48 -2.02
CA PHE A 79 -17.23 -3.32 -0.56
C PHE A 79 -17.82 -1.96 -0.20
N ASP A 80 -18.85 -1.98 0.63
CA ASP A 80 -19.64 -0.80 0.99
C ASP A 80 -19.45 -0.33 2.44
N ASP A 81 -18.48 -0.87 3.16
CA ASP A 81 -18.17 -0.42 4.52
C ASP A 81 -17.72 1.06 4.49
N PRO A 82 -18.22 1.93 5.39
CA PRO A 82 -17.76 3.31 5.53
C PRO A 82 -16.24 3.45 5.65
N LEU A 83 -15.56 2.48 6.28
CA LEU A 83 -14.11 2.45 6.42
C LEU A 83 -13.38 2.57 5.07
N PHE A 84 -13.96 2.01 4.00
CA PHE A 84 -13.39 2.09 2.65
C PHE A 84 -13.72 3.40 1.93
N ARG A 85 -14.28 4.40 2.61
CA ARG A 85 -14.56 5.74 2.05
C ARG A 85 -13.86 6.85 2.82
N GLU A 86 -13.40 6.57 4.02
CA GLU A 86 -12.62 7.48 4.87
C GLU A 86 -11.28 7.81 4.20
N THR A 87 -10.93 9.10 4.24
CA THR A 87 -9.61 9.61 3.85
C THR A 87 -8.55 9.23 4.88
N ASP A 88 -7.27 9.37 4.54
CA ASP A 88 -6.18 8.96 5.43
C ASP A 88 -6.16 9.76 6.75
N THR A 89 -6.75 10.97 6.77
CA THR A 89 -6.89 11.79 7.99
C THR A 89 -8.11 11.40 8.83
N GLU A 90 -9.07 10.67 8.26
CA GLU A 90 -10.30 10.24 8.93
C GLU A 90 -10.18 8.85 9.58
N LEU A 91 -9.17 8.07 9.20
CA LEU A 91 -8.79 6.79 9.81
C LEU A 91 -8.21 6.97 11.23
#